data_AF-A0A533UJI0-F1
#
_entry.id   AF-A0A533UJI0-F1
#
_cell.length_a   1.000
_cell.length_b   1.000
_cell.length_c   1.000
_cell.angle_alpha   90.00
_cell.angle_beta   90.00
_cell.angle_gamma   90.00
#
_symmetry.space_group_name_H-M   'P 1'
#
loop_
_entity.id
_entity.type
_entity.pdbx_description
1 polymer ?
#
loop_
_entity_poly.entity_id
_entity_poly.type
_entity_poly.pdbx_seq_one_letter_code
_entity_poly.pdbx_strand_id
1 'polypeptide(L)'
;MNKYRDIILFNRNLLISGAAGFFSGALGAQIYSLYSNNKIVDAIVALLSEYSVDVPFFAIAFYIDNMHRYHDPITGKKNTALIKQDIKKLVIAISASEAFYAVIKIFTHYQFLQYAVAPYQAAMASSLMGWAVFLVLVNVLGKRIKLFHN
;
A
#
# COMPACT_ATOMS: atom_id res chain seq x y z
N MET A 1 -7.99 -1.57 25.57
CA MET A 1 -7.43 -2.16 24.32
C MET A 1 -6.02 -1.63 24.10
N ASN A 2 -5.12 -2.43 23.52
CA ASN A 2 -3.69 -2.11 23.46
C ASN A 2 -3.34 -1.45 22.11
N LYS A 3 -3.20 -0.11 22.09
CA LYS A 3 -2.79 0.72 20.94
C LYS A 3 -1.64 0.12 20.11
N TYR A 4 -0.67 -0.52 20.77
CA TYR A 4 0.47 -1.14 20.09
C TYR A 4 0.06 -2.32 19.21
N ARG A 5 -0.93 -3.11 19.62
CA ARG A 5 -1.45 -4.23 18.84
C ARG A 5 -2.07 -3.74 17.52
N ASP A 6 -2.77 -2.61 17.58
CA ASP A 6 -3.51 -2.05 16.45
C ASP A 6 -2.56 -1.54 15.37
N ILE A 7 -1.50 -0.86 15.80
CA ILE A 7 -0.41 -0.40 14.93
C ILE A 7 0.31 -1.59 14.28
N ILE A 8 0.57 -2.65 15.04
CA ILE A 8 1.23 -3.85 14.52
C ILE A 8 0.36 -4.57 13.50
N LEU A 9 -0.93 -4.78 13.78
CA LEU A 9 -1.86 -5.43 12.84
C LEU A 9 -2.01 -4.61 11.55
N PHE A 10 -2.12 -3.29 11.67
CA PHE A 10 -2.17 -2.41 10.50
C PHE A 10 -0.92 -2.51 9.63
N ASN A 11 0.27 -2.38 10.21
CA ASN A 11 1.53 -2.48 9.45
C ASN A 11 1.74 -3.90 8.90
N ARG A 12 1.33 -4.95 9.63
CA ARG A 12 1.36 -6.33 9.13
C ARG A 12 0.53 -6.47 7.86
N ASN A 13 -0.68 -5.91 7.85
CA ASN A 13 -1.57 -6.01 6.69
C ASN A 13 -1.02 -5.24 5.49
N LEU A 14 -0.45 -4.05 5.71
CA LEU A 14 0.27 -3.31 4.66
C LEU A 14 1.45 -4.11 4.10
N LEU A 15 2.25 -4.74 4.94
CA LEU A 15 3.42 -5.51 4.47
C LEU A 15 3.02 -6.74 3.66
N ILE A 16 1.96 -7.45 4.08
CA ILE A 16 1.48 -8.64 3.36
C ILE A 16 0.88 -8.25 2.01
N SER A 17 0.02 -7.23 1.98
CA SER A 17 -0.58 -6.75 0.74
C SER A 17 0.48 -6.16 -0.20
N GLY A 18 1.41 -5.40 0.36
CA GLY A 18 2.56 -4.84 -0.33
C GLY A 18 3.48 -5.88 -0.94
N ALA A 19 3.75 -6.98 -0.23
CA ALA A 19 4.53 -8.09 -0.77
C ALA A 19 3.81 -8.79 -1.93
N ALA A 20 2.49 -8.99 -1.83
CA ALA A 20 1.70 -9.55 -2.93
C ALA A 20 1.70 -8.61 -4.15
N GLY A 21 1.50 -7.31 -3.91
CA GLY A 21 1.62 -6.26 -4.92
C GLY A 21 2.99 -6.28 -5.59
N PHE A 22 4.07 -6.24 -4.81
CA PHE A 22 5.46 -6.24 -5.26
C PHE A 22 5.77 -7.32 -6.31
N PHE A 23 5.36 -8.57 -6.07
CA PHE A 23 5.55 -9.64 -7.06
C PHE A 23 4.67 -9.45 -8.31
N SER A 24 3.43 -8.98 -8.13
CA SER A 24 2.55 -8.61 -9.25
C SER A 24 3.14 -7.49 -10.12
N GLY A 25 3.78 -6.50 -9.51
CA GLY A 25 4.46 -5.41 -10.21
C GLY A 25 5.64 -5.89 -11.04
N ALA A 26 6.47 -6.75 -10.46
CA ALA A 26 7.61 -7.36 -11.15
C ALA A 26 7.17 -8.20 -12.36
N LEU A 27 6.12 -9.00 -12.20
CA LEU A 27 5.53 -9.77 -13.29
C LEU A 27 4.91 -8.85 -14.35
N GLY A 28 4.18 -7.82 -13.94
CA GLY A 28 3.57 -6.85 -14.84
C GLY A 28 4.59 -6.12 -15.71
N ALA A 29 5.70 -5.66 -15.11
CA ALA A 29 6.82 -5.05 -15.83
C ALA A 29 7.45 -6.04 -16.83
N GLN A 30 7.75 -7.27 -16.38
CA GLN A 30 8.37 -8.27 -17.23
C GLN A 30 7.48 -8.63 -18.42
N ILE A 31 6.19 -8.86 -18.19
CA ILE A 31 5.24 -9.22 -19.24
C ILE A 31 5.06 -8.05 -20.21
N TYR A 32 4.87 -6.82 -19.71
CA TYR A 32 4.64 -5.66 -20.57
C TYR A 32 5.84 -5.35 -21.48
N SER A 33 7.06 -5.50 -20.95
CA SER A 33 8.30 -5.29 -21.71
C SER A 33 8.44 -6.20 -22.94
N LEU A 34 7.74 -7.35 -22.98
CA LEU A 34 7.72 -8.25 -24.15
C LEU A 34 6.88 -7.69 -25.30
N TYR A 35 5.93 -6.80 -25.01
CA TYR A 35 5.01 -6.24 -25.99
C TYR A 35 5.40 -4.81 -26.43
N SER A 36 6.08 -4.06 -25.57
CA SER A 36 6.37 -2.64 -25.79
C SER A 36 7.74 -2.24 -25.24
N ASN A 37 8.45 -1.40 -25.99
CA ASN A 37 9.73 -0.83 -25.58
C ASN A 37 9.58 0.55 -24.90
N ASN A 38 8.34 0.99 -24.61
CA ASN A 38 8.11 2.28 -23.98
C ASN A 38 8.35 2.21 -22.46
N LYS A 39 9.56 2.63 -22.04
CA LYS A 39 10.03 2.55 -20.65
C LYS A 39 9.17 3.30 -19.64
N ILE A 40 8.58 4.45 -19.99
CA ILE A 40 7.73 5.19 -19.03
C ILE A 40 6.39 4.50 -18.86
N VAL A 41 5.84 3.94 -19.95
CA VAL A 41 4.59 3.19 -19.87
C VAL A 41 4.81 1.87 -19.12
N ASP A 42 5.94 1.20 -19.31
CA ASP A 42 6.32 0.02 -18.53
C ASP A 42 6.32 0.31 -17.03
N ALA A 43 6.96 1.41 -16.60
CA ALA A 43 6.97 1.82 -15.21
C ALA A 43 5.56 2.07 -14.63
N ILE A 44 4.66 2.67 -15.43
CA ILE A 44 3.26 2.91 -15.05
C ILE A 44 2.47 1.59 -14.98
N VAL A 45 2.63 0.70 -15.97
CA VAL A 45 1.97 -0.62 -16.00
C VAL A 45 2.41 -1.46 -14.81
N ALA A 46 3.69 -1.44 -14.47
CA ALA A 46 4.21 -2.10 -13.28
C ALA A 46 3.56 -1.57 -12.00
N LEU A 47 3.39 -0.25 -11.85
CA LEU A 47 2.66 0.34 -10.72
C LEU A 47 1.20 -0.10 -10.68
N LEU A 48 0.49 -0.05 -11.81
CA LEU A 48 -0.91 -0.47 -11.89
C LEU A 48 -1.09 -1.96 -11.56
N SER A 49 -0.14 -2.80 -12.00
CA SER A 49 -0.13 -4.23 -11.69
C SER A 49 0.01 -4.47 -10.17
N GLU A 50 0.84 -3.69 -9.47
CA GLU A 50 0.90 -3.76 -8.01
C GLU A 50 -0.41 -3.36 -7.37
N TYR A 51 -0.96 -2.20 -7.74
CA TYR A 51 -2.21 -1.69 -7.16
C TYR A 51 -3.40 -2.62 -7.40
N SER A 52 -3.43 -3.32 -8.52
CA SER A 52 -4.46 -4.32 -8.80
C SER A 52 -4.50 -5.48 -7.80
N VAL A 53 -3.39 -5.71 -7.08
CA VAL A 53 -3.26 -6.78 -6.09
C VAL A 53 -3.18 -6.23 -4.67
N ASP A 54 -2.34 -5.23 -4.42
CA ASP A 54 -2.09 -4.65 -3.09
C ASP A 54 -3.37 -4.07 -2.48
N VAL A 55 -4.07 -3.21 -3.21
CA VAL A 55 -5.28 -2.52 -2.72
C VAL A 55 -6.38 -3.51 -2.28
N PRO A 56 -6.80 -4.49 -3.10
CA PRO A 56 -7.82 -5.45 -2.66
C PRO A 56 -7.31 -6.37 -1.54
N PHE A 57 -6.05 -6.83 -1.58
CA PHE A 57 -5.49 -7.65 -0.49
C PHE A 57 -5.48 -6.89 0.84
N PHE A 58 -5.04 -5.63 0.82
CA PHE A 58 -5.04 -4.78 1.99
C PHE A 58 -6.45 -4.59 2.54
N ALA A 59 -7.42 -4.26 1.66
CA ALA A 59 -8.80 -4.03 2.06
C ALA A 59 -9.41 -5.27 2.75
N ILE A 60 -9.18 -6.47 2.19
CA ILE A 60 -9.65 -7.73 2.76
C ILE A 60 -8.97 -8.02 4.10
N ALA A 61 -7.64 -7.97 4.17
CA ALA A 61 -6.89 -8.23 5.40
C ALA A 61 -7.26 -7.25 6.53
N PHE A 62 -7.34 -5.96 6.20
CA PHE A 62 -7.76 -4.92 7.13
C PHE A 62 -9.20 -5.13 7.61
N TYR A 63 -10.12 -5.51 6.73
CA TYR A 63 -11.50 -5.79 7.12
C TYR A 63 -11.57 -6.94 8.13
N ILE A 64 -10.91 -8.07 7.85
CA ILE A 64 -10.93 -9.27 8.71
C ILE A 64 -10.40 -8.93 10.11
N ASP A 65 -9.27 -8.23 10.21
CA ASP A 65 -8.64 -7.93 11.51
C ASP A 65 -9.39 -6.89 12.34
N ASN A 66 -10.18 -6.01 11.69
CA ASN A 66 -10.87 -4.91 12.38
C ASN A 66 -12.37 -5.14 12.54
N MET A 67 -12.97 -6.15 11.89
CA MET A 67 -14.41 -6.41 11.94
C MET A 67 -14.96 -6.51 13.37
N HIS A 68 -14.20 -7.10 14.30
CA HIS A 68 -14.61 -7.29 15.69
C HIS A 68 -14.61 -6.01 16.55
N ARG A 69 -13.94 -4.93 16.11
CA ARG A 69 -13.83 -3.68 16.88
C ARG A 69 -15.08 -2.83 16.87
N TYR A 70 -15.98 -3.11 15.94
CA TYR A 70 -17.08 -2.23 15.65
C TYR A 70 -18.41 -2.71 16.22
N HIS A 71 -18.41 -3.82 16.95
CA HIS A 71 -19.59 -4.27 17.69
C HIS A 71 -19.58 -3.70 19.10
N ASP A 72 -20.69 -3.09 19.48
CA ASP A 72 -20.94 -2.65 20.85
C ASP A 72 -20.97 -3.90 21.78
N PRO A 73 -20.12 -3.96 22.82
CA PRO A 73 -20.04 -5.11 23.71
C PRO A 73 -21.31 -5.34 24.54
N ILE A 74 -22.18 -4.34 24.66
CA ILE A 74 -23.43 -4.41 25.44
C ILE A 74 -24.63 -4.68 24.54
N THR A 75 -24.70 -4.03 23.37
CA THR A 75 -25.88 -4.10 22.48
C THR A 75 -25.69 -4.99 21.26
N GLY A 76 -24.45 -5.45 20.97
CA GLY A 76 -24.10 -6.19 19.76
C GLY A 76 -24.23 -5.38 18.46
N LYS A 77 -24.68 -4.13 18.53
CA LYS A 77 -24.92 -3.29 17.35
C LYS A 77 -23.61 -2.75 16.81
N LYS A 78 -23.53 -2.68 15.47
CA LYS A 78 -22.39 -2.13 14.76
C LYS A 78 -22.35 -0.60 14.92
N ASN A 79 -21.28 -0.04 15.49
CA ASN A 79 -21.08 1.41 15.57
C ASN A 79 -20.55 1.95 14.23
N THR A 80 -21.46 2.10 13.27
CA THR A 80 -21.16 2.52 11.90
C THR A 80 -20.58 3.94 11.81
N ALA A 81 -20.87 4.81 12.78
CA ALA A 81 -20.33 6.17 12.82
C ALA A 81 -18.82 6.17 13.10
N LEU A 82 -18.37 5.40 14.09
CA LEU A 82 -16.93 5.23 14.39
C LEU A 82 -16.19 4.58 13.22
N ILE A 83 -16.78 3.56 12.59
CA ILE A 83 -16.22 2.92 11.38
C ILE A 83 -15.92 3.95 10.29
N LYS A 84 -16.91 4.78 9.96
CA LYS A 84 -16.76 5.80 8.89
C LYS A 84 -15.66 6.80 9.24
N GLN A 85 -15.56 7.19 10.50
CA GLN A 85 -14.54 8.14 10.94
C GLN A 85 -13.12 7.56 10.85
N ASP A 86 -12.92 6.33 11.29
CA ASP A 86 -11.60 5.69 11.27
C ASP A 86 -11.17 5.32 9.85
N ILE A 87 -12.09 4.83 9.00
CA ILE A 87 -11.82 4.60 7.58
C ILE A 87 -11.43 5.91 6.89
N LYS A 88 -12.10 7.04 7.20
CA LYS A 88 -11.75 8.34 6.61
C LYS A 88 -10.31 8.73 6.95
N LYS A 89 -9.90 8.60 8.21
CA LYS A 89 -8.52 8.87 8.64
C LYS A 89 -7.53 7.94 7.95
N LEU A 90 -7.86 6.65 7.88
CA LEU A 90 -7.05 5.61 7.26
C LEU A 90 -6.76 5.96 5.79
N VAL A 91 -7.83 6.24 5.03
CA VAL A 91 -7.73 6.62 3.61
C VAL A 91 -6.87 7.86 3.45
N ILE A 92 -7.02 8.88 4.30
CA ILE A 92 -6.19 10.09 4.21
C ILE A 92 -4.69 9.77 4.39
N ALA A 93 -4.33 8.99 5.41
CA ALA A 93 -2.92 8.64 5.65
C ALA A 93 -2.33 7.76 4.54
N ILE A 94 -3.07 6.75 4.09
CA ILE A 94 -2.62 5.83 3.03
C ILE A 94 -2.53 6.59 1.71
N SER A 95 -3.57 7.31 1.28
CA SER A 95 -3.58 8.01 -0.01
C SER A 95 -2.48 9.07 -0.12
N ALA A 96 -2.21 9.80 0.96
CA ALA A 96 -1.09 10.75 0.97
C ALA A 96 0.25 10.03 0.83
N SER A 97 0.46 8.91 1.52
CA SER A 97 1.70 8.11 1.44
C SER A 97 1.86 7.45 0.07
N GLU A 98 0.75 6.98 -0.52
CA GLU A 98 0.71 6.37 -1.85
C GLU A 98 1.10 7.35 -2.96
N ALA A 99 0.71 8.62 -2.86
CA ALA A 99 1.11 9.61 -3.84
C ALA A 99 2.64 9.74 -3.92
N PHE A 100 3.33 9.73 -2.77
CA PHE A 100 4.80 9.73 -2.74
C PHE A 100 5.38 8.41 -3.24
N TYR A 101 4.80 7.28 -2.86
CA TYR A 101 5.19 5.96 -3.35
C TYR A 101 5.17 5.91 -4.88
N ALA A 102 4.05 6.29 -5.49
CA ALA A 102 3.85 6.28 -6.93
C ALA A 102 4.90 7.14 -7.67
N VAL A 103 5.14 8.36 -7.18
CA VAL A 103 6.12 9.28 -7.78
C VAL A 103 7.53 8.70 -7.71
N ILE A 104 7.95 8.23 -6.53
CA ILE A 104 9.29 7.64 -6.33
C ILE A 104 9.45 6.39 -7.20
N LYS A 105 8.46 5.51 -7.19
CA LYS A 105 8.50 4.25 -7.93
C LYS A 105 8.59 4.51 -9.43
N ILE A 106 7.67 5.28 -10.01
CA ILE A 106 7.66 5.55 -11.45
C ILE A 106 8.99 6.20 -11.85
N PHE A 107 9.45 7.21 -11.10
CA PHE A 107 10.69 7.90 -11.39
C PHE A 107 11.89 6.94 -11.36
N THR A 108 12.10 6.23 -10.26
CA THR A 108 13.25 5.33 -10.10
C THR A 108 13.21 4.14 -11.05
N HIS A 109 12.03 3.54 -11.28
CA HIS A 109 11.85 2.47 -12.25
C HIS A 109 12.22 2.95 -13.65
N TYR A 110 11.68 4.09 -14.09
CA TYR A 110 12.02 4.68 -15.37
C TYR A 110 13.53 4.91 -15.53
N GLN A 111 14.19 5.44 -14.49
CA GLN A 111 15.65 5.61 -14.51
C GLN A 111 16.40 4.28 -14.64
N PHE A 112 16.01 3.24 -13.89
CA PHE A 112 16.63 1.92 -14.00
C PHE A 112 16.49 1.31 -15.40
N LEU A 113 15.32 1.45 -16.04
CA LEU A 113 15.13 1.03 -17.43
C LEU A 113 16.01 1.82 -18.41
N GLN A 114 16.35 3.08 -18.10
CA GLN A 114 17.31 3.85 -18.90
C GLN A 114 18.72 3.29 -18.83
N TYR A 115 19.11 2.74 -17.68
CA TYR A 115 20.39 2.04 -17.50
C TYR A 115 20.38 0.57 -17.93
N ALA A 116 19.39 0.15 -18.73
CA ALA A 116 19.24 -1.21 -19.25
C ALA A 116 19.16 -2.31 -18.16
N VAL A 117 18.68 -1.95 -16.96
CA VAL A 117 18.32 -2.93 -15.92
C VAL A 117 17.11 -3.74 -16.40
N ALA A 118 17.08 -5.03 -16.10
CA ALA A 118 15.96 -5.89 -16.47
C ALA A 118 14.63 -5.37 -15.87
N PRO A 119 13.52 -5.37 -16.61
CA PRO A 119 12.25 -4.76 -16.17
C PRO A 119 11.76 -5.25 -14.81
N TYR A 120 11.81 -6.57 -14.55
CA TYR A 120 11.42 -7.10 -13.25
C TYR A 120 12.32 -6.62 -12.11
N GLN A 121 13.64 -6.51 -12.34
CA GLN A 121 14.60 -6.03 -11.33
C GLN A 121 14.40 -4.54 -11.06
N ALA A 122 14.19 -3.77 -12.12
CA ALA A 122 13.93 -2.34 -12.05
C ALA A 122 12.63 -2.06 -11.27
N ALA A 123 11.57 -2.82 -11.55
CA ALA A 123 10.32 -2.78 -10.80
C ALA A 123 10.56 -3.09 -9.32
N MET A 124 11.18 -4.22 -9.01
CA MET A 124 11.43 -4.64 -7.62
C MET A 124 12.27 -3.61 -6.85
N ALA A 125 13.38 -3.14 -7.41
CA ALA A 125 14.24 -2.15 -6.75
C ALA A 125 13.48 -0.83 -6.49
N SER A 126 12.74 -0.35 -7.48
CA SER A 126 11.91 0.87 -7.34
C SER A 126 10.83 0.72 -6.27
N SER A 127 10.18 -0.44 -6.19
CA SER A 127 9.16 -0.74 -5.19
C SER A 127 9.76 -0.77 -3.79
N LEU A 128 10.93 -1.37 -3.58
CA LEU A 128 11.60 -1.36 -2.26
C LEU A 128 11.94 0.07 -1.80
N MET A 129 12.43 0.91 -2.72
CA MET A 129 12.72 2.33 -2.44
C MET A 129 11.44 3.09 -2.07
N GLY A 130 10.36 2.89 -2.84
CA GLY A 130 9.06 3.48 -2.55
C GLY A 130 8.52 3.00 -1.19
N TRP A 131 8.59 1.71 -0.90
CA TRP A 131 8.07 1.09 0.33
C TRP A 131 8.74 1.65 1.57
N ALA A 132 10.05 1.90 1.53
CA ALA A 132 10.76 2.53 2.64
C ALA A 132 10.18 3.90 2.98
N VAL A 133 9.91 4.74 1.97
CA VAL A 133 9.32 6.06 2.16
C VAL A 133 7.85 5.97 2.58
N PHE A 134 7.09 5.09 1.94
CA PHE A 134 5.68 4.85 2.25
C PHE A 134 5.47 4.46 3.71
N LEU A 135 6.23 3.49 4.23
CA LEU A 135 6.10 3.02 5.61
C LEU A 135 6.41 4.12 6.63
N VAL A 136 7.40 4.97 6.35
CA VAL A 136 7.71 6.13 7.20
C VAL A 136 6.54 7.12 7.17
N LEU A 137 6.07 7.50 5.98
CA LEU A 137 5.00 8.48 5.83
C LEU A 137 3.69 8.01 6.44
N VAL A 138 3.26 6.77 6.20
CA VAL A 138 1.97 6.28 6.68
C VAL A 138 1.92 6.22 8.20
N ASN A 139 3.04 5.87 8.85
CA ASN A 139 3.14 5.87 10.31
C ASN A 139 3.23 7.28 10.89
N VAL A 140 3.97 8.20 10.24
CA VAL A 140 4.04 9.61 10.67
C VAL A 140 2.68 10.31 10.53
N LEU A 141 2.02 10.16 9.38
CA LEU A 141 0.69 10.71 9.12
C LEU A 141 -0.36 10.08 10.01
N GLY A 142 -0.32 8.75 10.16
CA GLY A 142 -1.19 8.01 11.09
C GLY A 142 -1.07 8.51 12.53
N LYS A 143 0.14 8.82 12.98
CA LYS A 143 0.36 9.45 14.30
C LYS A 143 -0.23 10.86 14.38
N ARG A 144 -0.06 11.69 13.34
CA ARG A 144 -0.56 13.08 13.31
C ARG A 144 -2.08 13.16 13.32
N ILE A 145 -2.77 12.33 12.54
CA ILE A 145 -4.24 12.30 12.48
C ILE A 145 -4.88 11.47 13.59
N LYS A 146 -4.04 10.96 14.51
CA LYS A 146 -4.42 10.06 15.59
C LYS A 146 -5.27 8.88 15.06
N LEU A 147 -4.74 8.20 14.04
CA LEU A 147 -5.41 7.07 13.40
C LEU A 147 -5.73 5.95 14.40
N PHE A 148 -4.82 5.73 15.35
CA PHE A 148 -5.00 4.82 16.48
C PHE A 148 -5.14 5.65 17.76
N HIS A 149 -6.35 6.18 18.00
CA HIS A 149 -6.67 7.04 19.16
C HIS A 149 -6.55 6.28 20.49
N ASN A 150 -6.07 6.99 21.52
CA ASN A 150 -6.92 7.38 22.65
C ASN A 150 -7.52 8.74 22.32
#